data_AF-A0A538PCH3-F1
#
_entry.id   AF-A0A538PCH3-F1
#
_cell.length_a   1.000
_cell.length_b   1.000
_cell.length_c   1.000
_cell.angle_alpha   90.00
_cell.angle_beta   90.00
_cell.angle_gamma   90.00
#
_symmetry.space_group_name_H-M   'P 1'
#
loop_
_entity.id
_entity.type
_entity.pdbx_description
1 polymer ?
#
loop_
_entity_poly.entity_id
_entity_poly.type
_entity_poly.pdbx_seq_one_letter_code
_entity_poly.pdbx_strand_id
1 'polypeptide(L)' 'MPREEGKITDSHLKGKIGEILIGKVPGRTNDQEITLFKSLGFAVADLASAHHIYQKAKAEGIGTWVDFNGERELRQV' A
#
# COMPACT_ATOMS: atom_id res chain seq x y z
N MET A 1 -9.35 23.19 -10.78
CA MET A 1 -8.72 22.33 -9.73
C MET A 1 -8.21 23.22 -8.62
N PRO A 2 -8.26 22.84 -7.33
CA PRO A 2 -7.88 23.73 -6.21
C PRO A 2 -6.48 24.36 -6.32
N ARG A 3 -5.53 23.67 -6.98
CA ARG A 3 -4.21 24.22 -7.31
C ARG A 3 -4.25 25.31 -8.38
N GLU A 4 -4.99 25.09 -9.47
CA GLU A 4 -5.17 26.07 -10.55
C GLU A 4 -5.92 27.31 -10.07
N GLU A 5 -6.84 27.13 -9.12
CA GLU A 5 -7.61 28.21 -8.47
C GLU A 5 -6.81 28.97 -7.40
N GLY A 6 -5.55 28.58 -7.14
CA GLY A 6 -4.70 29.20 -6.13
C GLY A 6 -5.11 28.94 -4.67
N LYS A 7 -6.06 28.02 -4.43
CA LYS A 7 -6.57 27.69 -3.08
C LYS A 7 -5.66 26.74 -2.32
N ILE A 8 -4.88 25.92 -3.04
CA ILE A 8 -3.89 25.01 -2.48
C ILE A 8 -2.57 25.19 -3.21
N THR A 9 -1.49 25.30 -2.46
CA THR A 9 -0.11 25.44 -2.96
C THR A 9 0.79 24.38 -2.32
N ASP A 10 2.04 24.26 -2.77
CA ASP A 10 3.00 23.30 -2.19
C ASP A 10 3.27 23.54 -0.70
N SER A 11 3.09 24.77 -0.20
CA SER A 11 3.23 25.08 1.23
C SER A 11 2.16 24.44 2.11
N HIS A 12 1.05 23.97 1.53
CA HIS A 12 0.01 23.24 2.25
C HIS A 12 0.35 21.74 2.40
N LEU A 13 1.36 21.24 1.69
CA LEU A 13 1.81 19.85 1.81
C LEU A 13 2.75 19.70 3.01
N LYS A 14 2.28 19.01 4.05
CA LYS A 14 3.10 18.69 5.24
C LYS A 14 4.25 17.72 4.95
N GLY A 15 4.05 16.78 4.03
CA GLY A 15 5.04 15.75 3.69
C GLY A 15 4.39 14.49 3.12
N LYS A 16 5.19 13.46 2.89
CA LYS A 16 4.73 12.15 2.42
C LYS A 16 4.51 11.19 3.59
N ILE A 17 3.61 10.23 3.44
CA ILE A 17 3.31 9.25 4.50
C ILE A 17 4.55 8.45 4.95
N GLY A 18 5.46 8.13 4.03
CA GLY A 18 6.72 7.46 4.36
C GLY A 18 7.67 8.32 5.20
N GLU A 19 7.64 9.64 5.03
CA GLU A 19 8.44 10.57 5.84
C GLU A 19 7.90 10.68 7.27
N ILE A 20 6.58 10.59 7.43
CA ILE A 20 5.95 10.48 8.75
C ILE A 20 6.34 9.17 9.42
N LEU A 21 6.28 8.05 8.68
CA LEU A 21 6.63 6.73 9.19
C LEU A 21 8.06 6.65 9.75
N ILE A 22 9.03 7.29 9.07
CA ILE A 22 10.44 7.30 9.51
C ILE A 22 10.77 8.45 10.47
N GLY A 23 9.77 9.23 10.92
CA GLY A 23 9.95 10.34 11.86
C GLY A 23 10.61 11.60 11.28
N LYS A 24 10.75 11.70 9.95
CA LYS A 24 11.31 12.87 9.26
C LYS A 24 10.34 14.06 9.26
N VAL A 25 9.04 13.80 9.22
CA VAL A 25 7.97 14.81 9.26
C VAL A 25 7.02 14.47 10.41
N PRO A 26 6.60 15.42 11.26
CA PRO A 26 5.61 15.14 12.29
C PRO A 26 4.26 14.81 11.66
N GLY A 27 3.59 13.80 12.21
CA GLY A 27 2.19 13.51 11.91
C GLY A 27 1.25 14.53 12.57
N ARG A 28 0.08 14.07 12.99
CA ARG A 28 -0.86 14.87 13.79
C ARG A 28 -0.26 15.22 15.14
N THR A 29 -0.32 16.48 15.55
CA THR A 29 0.35 16.97 16.77
C THR A 29 -0.59 17.32 17.92
N ASN A 30 -1.88 17.54 17.64
CA ASN A 30 -2.88 17.82 18.66
C ASN A 30 -4.29 17.41 18.18
N ASP A 31 -5.27 17.52 19.09
CA ASP A 31 -6.65 17.08 18.88
C ASP A 31 -7.54 18.06 18.09
N GLN A 32 -7.09 19.29 17.87
CA GLN A 32 -7.80 20.31 17.09
C GLN A 32 -7.44 20.29 15.60
N GLU A 33 -6.34 19.63 15.22
CA GLU A 33 -5.92 19.51 13.82
C GLU A 33 -6.88 18.60 13.02
N ILE A 34 -7.32 19.11 11.87
CA ILE A 34 -7.96 18.33 10.81
C ILE A 34 -6.87 17.91 9.82
N THR A 35 -6.68 16.60 9.64
CA THR A 35 -5.65 16.04 8.75
C THR A 35 -6.27 15.41 7.52
N LEU A 36 -5.77 15.77 6.34
CA LEU A 36 -6.14 15.14 5.07
C LEU A 36 -4.97 14.31 4.54
N PHE A 37 -5.19 13.01 4.38
CA PHE A 37 -4.30 12.15 3.61
C PHE A 37 -4.92 11.89 2.24
N LYS A 38 -4.16 12.15 1.17
CA LYS A 38 -4.55 11.82 -0.19
C LYS A 38 -3.52 10.90 -0.83
N SER A 39 -4.00 9.75 -1.31
CA SER A 39 -3.22 8.79 -2.09
C SER A 39 -3.79 8.66 -3.52
N LEU A 40 -2.91 8.34 -4.46
CA LEU A 40 -3.24 7.89 -5.82
C LEU A 40 -3.12 6.36 -5.96
N GLY A 41 -2.65 5.66 -4.93
CA GLY A 41 -2.23 4.25 -4.97
C GLY A 41 -0.71 4.09 -5.08
N PHE A 42 -0.19 3.00 -4.56
CA PHE A 42 1.25 2.68 -4.56
C PHE A 42 1.47 1.18 -4.82
N ALA A 43 1.87 0.82 -6.05
CA ALA A 43 2.11 -0.58 -6.44
C ALA A 43 3.08 -1.32 -5.49
N VAL A 44 4.00 -0.58 -4.86
CA VAL A 44 4.94 -1.13 -3.89
C VAL A 44 4.23 -1.72 -2.66
N ALA A 45 3.15 -1.13 -2.15
CA ALA A 45 2.48 -1.76 -1.01
C ALA A 45 1.61 -2.94 -1.42
N ASP A 46 1.08 -2.96 -2.64
CA ASP A 46 0.40 -4.14 -3.16
C ASP A 46 1.37 -5.31 -3.19
N LEU A 47 2.57 -5.11 -3.76
CA LEU A 47 3.61 -6.12 -3.82
C LEU A 47 4.14 -6.51 -2.43
N ALA A 48 4.38 -5.54 -1.54
CA ALA A 48 4.83 -5.82 -0.18
C ALA A 48 3.78 -6.64 0.61
N SER A 49 2.50 -6.30 0.46
CA SER A 49 1.40 -7.04 1.10
C SER A 49 1.27 -8.44 0.53
N ALA A 50 1.30 -8.58 -0.79
CA ALA A 50 1.25 -9.87 -1.47
C ALA A 50 2.42 -10.76 -1.05
N HIS A 51 3.64 -10.21 -0.99
CA HIS A 51 4.81 -10.93 -0.53
C HIS A 51 4.67 -11.39 0.92
N HIS A 52 4.23 -10.50 1.82
CA HIS A 52 4.03 -10.85 3.23
C HIS A 52 3.00 -11.99 3.39
N ILE A 53 1.86 -11.89 2.71
CA ILE A 53 0.81 -12.92 2.72
C ILE A 53 1.34 -14.23 2.12
N TYR A 54 2.05 -14.17 1.00
CA TYR A 54 2.65 -15.35 0.36
C TYR A 54 3.61 -16.08 1.29
N GLN A 55 4.51 -15.37 1.98
CA GLN A 55 5.45 -16.00 2.91
C GLN A 55 4.73 -16.70 4.06
N LYS A 56 3.69 -16.06 4.61
CA LYS A 56 2.87 -16.66 5.67
C LYS A 56 2.13 -17.90 5.19
N ALA A 57 1.46 -17.81 4.04
CA ALA A 57 0.73 -18.92 3.45
C ALA A 57 1.66 -20.11 3.17
N LYS A 58 2.87 -19.85 2.64
CA LYS A 58 3.90 -20.86 2.42
C LYS A 58 4.34 -21.55 3.72
N ALA A 59 4.54 -20.79 4.79
CA ALA A 59 4.94 -21.33 6.09
C ALA A 59 3.83 -22.18 6.75
N GLU A 60 2.56 -21.85 6.52
CA GLU A 60 1.39 -22.52 7.08
C GLU A 60 0.82 -23.63 6.17
N GLY A 61 1.42 -23.86 5.00
CA GLY A 61 0.92 -24.84 4.02
C GLY A 61 -0.44 -24.47 3.42
N ILE A 62 -0.77 -23.18 3.37
CA ILE A 62 -2.04 -22.67 2.85
C ILE A 62 -1.91 -22.35 1.36
N GLY A 63 -2.92 -22.75 0.59
CA GLY A 63 -3.04 -22.47 -0.85
C GLY A 63 -3.04 -23.74 -1.69
N THR A 64 -3.05 -23.56 -3.01
CA THR A 64 -3.07 -24.65 -3.98
C THR A 64 -1.98 -24.39 -5.02
N TRP A 65 -1.11 -25.37 -5.22
CA TRP A 65 -0.17 -25.32 -6.33
C TRP A 65 -0.91 -25.52 -7.65
N VAL A 66 -0.57 -24.68 -8.62
CA VAL A 66 -1.05 -24.78 -10.00
C VAL A 66 0.15 -24.91 -10.91
N ASP A 67 0.03 -25.74 -11.95
CA ASP A 67 1.05 -25.79 -12.99
C ASP A 67 1.10 -24.45 -13.72
N PHE A 68 2.31 -23.97 -14.00
CA PHE A 68 2.53 -22.74 -14.74
C PHE A 68 1.99 -22.81 -16.17
N ASN A 69 1.97 -24.01 -16.76
CA ASN A 69 1.49 -24.22 -18.12
C ASN A 69 -0.05 -24.32 -18.21
N GLY A 70 -0.76 -24.32 -17.07
CA GLY A 70 -2.22 -24.41 -17.04
C GLY A 70 -2.78 -25.78 -17.48
N GLU A 71 -1.91 -26.76 -17.68
CA GLU A 71 -2.32 -28.14 -17.94
C GLU A 71 -2.87 -28.72 -16.63
N ARG A 72 -4.17 -29.03 -16.60
CA ARG A 72 -4.71 -29.88 -15.56
C ARG A 72 -4.14 -31.28 -15.80
N GLU A 73 -3.30 -31.78 -14.89
CA GLU A 73 -3.14 -33.22 -14.79
C GLU A 73 -4.54 -33.82 -14.60
N LEU A 74 -5.02 -34.49 -15.65
CA LEU A 74 -6.15 -35.38 -15.56
C LEU A 74 -5.73 -36.43 -14.54
N ARG A 75 -6.17 -36.28 -13.29
CA ARG A 75 -6.09 -37.35 -12.30
C ARG A 75 -6.77 -38.55 -12.93
N GLN A 76 -5.97 -39.51 -13.39
CA GLN A 76 -6.44 -40.84 -13.71
C GLN A 76 -6.92 -41.45 -12.40
N VAL A 77 -8.24 -41.55 -12.28
CA VAL A 77 -8.91 -42.51 -11.40
C VAL A 77 -9.51 -43.56 -12.31
#